data_AF-A0A9X7P558-F1
#
_entry.id   AF-A0A9X7P558-F1
#
_cell.length_a   1.000
_cell.length_b   1.000
_cell.length_c   1.000
_cell.angle_alpha   90.00
_cell.angle_beta   90.00
_cell.angle_gamma   90.00
#
_symmetry.space_group_name_H-M   'P 1'
#
loop_
_entity.id
_entity.type
_entity.pdbx_description
1 polymer ?
#
loop_
_entity_poly.entity_id
_entity_poly.type
_entity_poly.pdbx_seq_one_letter_code
_entity_poly.pdbx_strand_id
1 'polypeptide(L)'
;MQAAELKDWAARRGLVLGIAPARPFERGEAALKWRAERGLKTPFASGRPEERCQPRLLYPAARSLVVVARPHLEPAGPPGPGEGLIACYALGPDYHGELQGHLQDLAGLLQQGGAGFTAIQVDSGPLLEREAACLAGLGYYGASCNLIIPGLGSGTSLGLVITDLELEPGVPLEPAACEDCGRCLAACPTGALVAPGRLDPERCLSYLTQKRGVIPGELRPLFGQYIWGCDACQDVCPANRRERAALREVARRQEGRVRVVAGAGHEVTWPDLATIITMDKEQFNRTFGPTALAWRGKTVLQRNAAIALGNLGDPGAMVSLAQALRAPAAILRGHAAWALGRLGAAARPALEKARREETDPWVRREIDEALAFL
;
A
#
# COMPACT_ATOMS: atom_id res chain seq x y z
N MET A 1 29.35 -3.37 19.09
CA MET A 1 28.84 -3.86 17.79
C MET A 1 29.00 -2.75 16.77
N GLN A 2 29.58 -3.05 15.60
CA GLN A 2 29.88 -2.04 14.57
C GLN A 2 28.79 -2.00 13.49
N ALA A 3 28.63 -0.85 12.83
CA ALA A 3 27.64 -0.68 11.75
C ALA A 3 27.83 -1.70 10.60
N ALA A 4 29.07 -2.13 10.33
CA ALA A 4 29.36 -3.15 9.33
C ALA A 4 28.73 -4.52 9.67
N GLU A 5 28.78 -4.94 10.93
CA GLU A 5 28.21 -6.23 11.38
C GLU A 5 26.69 -6.25 11.20
N LEU A 6 26.02 -5.13 11.48
CA LEU A 6 24.58 -4.98 11.28
C LEU A 6 24.20 -5.00 9.80
N LYS A 7 24.98 -4.34 8.94
CA LYS A 7 24.77 -4.37 7.49
C LYS A 7 24.95 -5.77 6.92
N ASP A 8 25.96 -6.50 7.37
CA ASP A 8 26.18 -7.90 6.98
C ASP A 8 25.04 -8.81 7.45
N TRP A 9 24.54 -8.60 8.68
CA TRP A 9 23.38 -9.33 9.21
C TRP A 9 22.14 -9.16 8.32
N ALA A 10 21.90 -7.93 7.84
CA ALA A 10 20.79 -7.60 6.95
C ALA A 10 20.99 -8.18 5.55
N ALA A 11 22.19 -8.01 4.96
CA ALA A 11 22.50 -8.50 3.62
C ALA A 11 22.29 -10.03 3.50
N ARG A 12 22.69 -10.80 4.52
CA ARG A 12 22.46 -12.27 4.57
C ARG A 12 20.99 -12.67 4.57
N ARG A 13 20.08 -11.74 4.88
CA ARG A 13 18.62 -11.94 4.89
C ARG A 13 17.92 -11.29 3.69
N GLY A 14 18.67 -10.77 2.72
CA GLY A 14 18.11 -10.03 1.59
C GLY A 14 17.51 -8.68 1.99
N LEU A 15 17.97 -8.11 3.10
CA LEU A 15 17.53 -6.83 3.64
C LEU A 15 18.62 -5.76 3.43
N VAL A 16 18.22 -4.50 3.48
CA VAL A 16 19.13 -3.35 3.54
C VAL A 16 18.97 -2.68 4.89
N LEU A 17 20.08 -2.25 5.50
CA LEU A 17 20.08 -1.64 6.82
C LEU A 17 20.84 -0.32 6.83
N GLY A 18 20.26 0.67 7.50
CA GLY A 18 20.87 1.96 7.76
C GLY A 18 20.65 2.37 9.21
N ILE A 19 21.45 3.32 9.69
CA ILE A 19 21.41 3.80 11.07
C ILE A 19 21.18 5.29 11.02
N ALA A 20 20.09 5.76 11.61
CA ALA A 20 19.80 7.18 11.78
C ALA A 20 19.99 7.62 13.24
N PRO A 21 20.37 8.88 13.48
CA PRO A 21 20.34 9.45 14.81
C PRO A 21 18.89 9.61 15.29
N ALA A 22 18.64 9.41 16.59
CA ALA A 22 17.35 9.68 17.22
C ALA A 22 17.13 11.19 17.47
N ARG A 23 17.18 12.00 16.40
CA ARG A 23 16.94 13.46 16.43
C ARG A 23 15.61 13.84 15.76
N PRO A 24 15.11 15.08 15.94
CA PRO A 24 13.89 15.53 15.29
C PRO A 24 13.91 15.38 13.76
N PHE A 25 12.77 15.01 13.19
CA PHE A 25 12.54 14.86 11.75
C PHE A 25 12.02 16.17 11.15
N GLU A 26 12.89 17.17 11.03
CA GLU A 26 12.55 18.55 10.58
C GLU A 26 11.73 18.57 9.27
N ARG A 27 12.11 17.72 8.31
CA ARG A 27 11.43 17.59 7.02
C ARG A 27 10.03 16.98 7.15
N GLY A 28 9.89 15.99 8.05
CA GLY A 28 8.61 15.42 8.44
C GLY A 28 7.70 16.48 9.09
N GLU A 29 8.24 17.29 10.00
CA GLU A 29 7.51 18.37 10.66
C GLU A 29 7.00 19.40 9.64
N ALA A 30 7.87 19.85 8.73
CA ALA A 30 7.48 20.76 7.66
C ALA A 30 6.38 20.19 6.76
N ALA A 31 6.43 18.88 6.47
CA ALA A 31 5.41 18.20 5.67
C ALA A 31 4.06 18.06 6.41
N LEU A 32 4.08 17.74 7.71
CA LEU A 32 2.87 17.67 8.53
C LEU A 32 2.23 19.06 8.71
N LYS A 33 3.04 20.09 8.97
CA LYS A 33 2.59 21.49 9.04
C LYS A 33 1.92 21.93 7.74
N TRP A 34 2.56 21.67 6.59
CA TRP A 34 2.00 22.01 5.28
C TRP A 34 0.62 21.37 5.03
N ARG A 35 0.42 20.12 5.49
CA ARG A 35 -0.88 19.42 5.40
C ARG A 35 -1.92 20.06 6.33
N ALA A 36 -1.54 20.34 7.56
CA ALA A 36 -2.42 20.94 8.57
C ALA A 36 -2.94 22.32 8.12
N GLU A 37 -2.08 23.17 7.58
CA GLU A 37 -2.44 24.50 7.05
C GLU A 37 -3.46 24.45 5.89
N ARG A 38 -3.59 23.30 5.23
CA ARG A 38 -4.53 23.06 4.12
C ARG A 38 -5.73 22.21 4.50
N GLY A 39 -5.88 21.87 5.78
CA GLY A 39 -6.95 21.00 6.26
C GLY A 39 -6.85 19.56 5.76
N LEU A 40 -5.69 19.14 5.22
CA LEU A 40 -5.50 17.79 4.69
C LEU A 40 -5.29 16.80 5.83
N LYS A 41 -6.13 15.77 5.87
CA LYS A 41 -6.00 14.70 6.85
C LYS A 41 -4.83 13.79 6.50
N THR A 42 -4.20 13.19 7.52
CA THR A 42 -3.26 12.08 7.33
C THR A 42 -3.96 10.78 7.73
N PRO A 43 -4.79 10.20 6.86
CA PRO A 43 -5.55 9.01 7.21
C PRO A 43 -4.61 7.86 7.60
N PHE A 44 -5.03 7.09 8.60
CA PHE A 44 -4.36 5.90 9.14
C PHE A 44 -3.10 6.16 9.97
N ALA A 45 -2.55 7.37 9.96
CA ALA A 45 -1.42 7.69 10.84
C ALA A 45 -1.82 7.67 12.32
N SER A 46 -0.99 7.04 13.14
CA SER A 46 -1.08 7.03 14.60
C SER A 46 -0.23 8.14 15.22
N GLY A 47 -0.52 8.48 16.48
CA GLY A 47 0.22 9.50 17.25
C GLY A 47 -0.08 10.94 16.86
N ARG A 48 0.32 11.86 17.75
CA ARG A 48 0.25 13.31 17.53
C ARG A 48 1.38 13.75 16.59
N PRO A 49 1.22 14.83 15.79
CA PRO A 49 2.26 15.28 14.86
C PRO A 49 3.66 15.40 15.48
N GLU A 50 3.77 15.88 16.73
CA GLU A 50 5.02 16.05 17.45
C GLU A 50 5.67 14.70 17.80
N GLU A 51 4.86 13.75 18.26
CA GLU A 51 5.30 12.38 18.59
C GLU A 51 5.90 11.67 17.37
N ARG A 52 5.28 11.87 16.19
CA ARG A 52 5.71 11.25 14.94
C ARG A 52 7.07 11.74 14.45
N CYS A 53 7.40 12.98 14.78
CA CYS A 53 8.60 13.67 14.33
C CYS A 53 9.73 13.68 15.36
N GLN A 54 9.46 13.34 16.61
CA GLN A 54 10.42 13.42 17.70
C GLN A 54 10.64 12.04 18.34
N PRO A 55 11.60 11.23 17.85
CA PRO A 55 11.89 9.92 18.41
C PRO A 55 12.07 9.88 19.92
N ARG A 56 12.75 10.90 20.48
CA ARG A 56 13.03 11.01 21.91
C ARG A 56 11.86 11.50 22.75
N LEU A 57 10.80 12.03 22.14
CA LEU A 57 9.55 12.36 22.85
C LEU A 57 8.81 11.07 23.22
N LEU A 58 8.77 10.10 22.29
CA LEU A 58 8.13 8.80 22.51
C LEU A 58 9.02 7.81 23.23
N TYR A 59 10.32 7.82 22.92
CA TYR A 59 11.30 6.89 23.48
C TYR A 59 12.46 7.70 24.07
N PRO A 60 12.36 8.19 25.33
CA PRO A 60 13.35 9.09 25.92
C PRO A 60 14.79 8.55 25.92
N ALA A 61 14.94 7.22 26.04
CA ALA A 61 16.22 6.54 26.01
C ALA A 61 16.85 6.44 24.61
N ALA A 62 16.09 6.69 23.54
CA ALA A 62 16.55 6.49 22.18
C ALA A 62 17.77 7.36 21.84
N ARG A 63 18.79 6.71 21.27
CA ARG A 63 20.01 7.33 20.73
C ARG A 63 20.15 7.07 19.24
N SER A 64 19.77 5.87 18.79
CA SER A 64 19.83 5.46 17.38
C SER A 64 18.54 4.81 16.92
N LEU A 65 18.28 4.92 15.62
CA LEU A 65 17.20 4.24 14.90
C LEU A 65 17.85 3.34 13.84
N VAL A 66 17.76 2.03 14.02
CA VAL A 66 18.22 1.06 13.03
C VAL A 66 17.08 0.79 12.07
N VAL A 67 17.23 1.24 10.83
CA VAL A 67 16.22 1.16 9.78
C VAL A 67 16.50 -0.06 8.92
N VAL A 68 15.52 -0.91 8.75
CA VAL A 68 15.56 -2.07 7.85
C VAL A 68 14.63 -1.82 6.68
N ALA A 69 15.12 -2.02 5.46
CA ALA A 69 14.36 -1.95 4.23
C ALA A 69 14.32 -3.33 3.56
N ARG A 70 13.10 -3.76 3.20
CA ARG A 70 12.84 -5.00 2.46
C ARG A 70 12.28 -4.66 1.08
N PRO A 71 12.88 -5.13 -0.02
CA PRO A 71 12.29 -5.01 -1.35
C PRO A 71 10.91 -5.69 -1.44
N HIS A 72 9.96 -5.04 -2.12
CA HIS A 72 8.68 -5.66 -2.43
C HIS A 72 8.85 -6.82 -3.42
N LEU A 73 7.87 -7.72 -3.42
CA LEU A 73 7.74 -8.71 -4.47
C LEU A 73 7.30 -8.04 -5.78
N GLU A 74 7.78 -8.58 -6.89
CA GLU A 74 7.34 -8.16 -8.23
C GLU A 74 6.33 -9.18 -8.78
N PRO A 75 5.25 -8.72 -9.43
CA PRO A 75 4.34 -9.63 -10.11
C PRO A 75 5.01 -10.30 -11.31
N ALA A 76 4.55 -11.51 -11.65
CA ALA A 76 5.10 -12.29 -12.76
C ALA A 76 4.78 -11.68 -14.16
N GLY A 77 3.71 -10.88 -14.24
CA GLY A 77 3.23 -10.26 -15.48
C GLY A 77 2.04 -9.34 -15.23
N PRO A 78 1.47 -8.74 -16.29
CA PRO A 78 0.23 -7.95 -16.17
C PRO A 78 -0.99 -8.83 -15.83
N PRO A 79 -2.08 -8.24 -15.31
CA PRO A 79 -3.34 -8.96 -15.11
C PRO A 79 -3.94 -9.42 -16.44
N GLY A 80 -4.52 -10.60 -16.42
CA GLY A 80 -5.37 -11.13 -17.47
C GLY A 80 -6.78 -10.53 -17.43
N PRO A 81 -7.64 -10.93 -18.38
CA PRO A 81 -9.04 -10.49 -18.41
C PRO A 81 -9.78 -10.85 -17.12
N GLY A 82 -10.49 -9.87 -16.54
CA GLY A 82 -11.29 -10.09 -15.33
C GLY A 82 -10.49 -10.15 -14.03
N GLU A 83 -9.17 -9.95 -14.06
CA GLU A 83 -8.31 -9.95 -12.87
C GLU A 83 -8.09 -8.53 -12.31
N GLY A 84 -7.87 -8.43 -10.99
CA GLY A 84 -7.67 -7.17 -10.28
C GLY A 84 -6.21 -6.83 -10.00
N LEU A 85 -5.85 -5.55 -10.05
CA LEU A 85 -4.52 -5.06 -9.65
C LEU A 85 -4.43 -4.84 -8.13
N ILE A 86 -3.36 -5.36 -7.55
CA ILE A 86 -2.93 -5.15 -6.16
C ILE A 86 -1.56 -4.48 -6.18
N ALA A 87 -1.35 -3.45 -5.36
CA ALA A 87 -0.04 -2.83 -5.22
C ALA A 87 0.99 -3.82 -4.65
N CYS A 88 2.23 -3.72 -5.12
CA CYS A 88 3.32 -4.66 -4.85
C CYS A 88 3.61 -4.83 -3.35
N TYR A 89 3.40 -3.79 -2.54
CA TYR A 89 3.58 -3.87 -1.09
C TYR A 89 2.63 -4.85 -0.39
N ALA A 90 1.49 -5.13 -1.03
CA ALA A 90 0.44 -5.98 -0.51
C ALA A 90 0.41 -7.37 -1.18
N LEU A 91 1.40 -7.67 -2.03
CA LEU A 91 1.54 -9.00 -2.63
C LEU A 91 2.17 -9.95 -1.62
N GLY A 92 1.53 -11.11 -1.45
CA GLY A 92 2.05 -12.17 -0.58
C GLY A 92 1.70 -12.04 0.90
N PRO A 93 2.51 -12.69 1.77
CA PRO A 93 2.31 -12.59 3.20
C PRO A 93 2.35 -11.14 3.66
N ASP A 94 1.62 -10.85 4.73
CA ASP A 94 1.63 -9.53 5.32
C ASP A 94 3.05 -9.12 5.76
N TYR A 95 3.58 -8.06 5.14
CA TYR A 95 4.93 -7.56 5.40
C TYR A 95 5.12 -7.17 6.86
N HIS A 96 4.05 -6.83 7.58
CA HIS A 96 4.11 -6.52 9.00
C HIS A 96 4.69 -7.71 9.79
N GLY A 97 4.17 -8.92 9.56
CA GLY A 97 4.63 -10.12 10.26
C GLY A 97 6.05 -10.51 9.87
N GLU A 98 6.37 -10.44 8.58
CA GLU A 98 7.72 -10.76 8.08
C GLU A 98 8.78 -9.80 8.62
N LEU A 99 8.56 -8.48 8.52
CA LEU A 99 9.49 -7.49 9.05
C LEU A 99 9.56 -7.55 10.59
N GLN A 100 8.44 -7.78 11.28
CA GLN A 100 8.44 -7.88 12.74
C GLN A 100 9.36 -8.99 13.24
N GLY A 101 9.35 -10.17 12.61
CA GLY A 101 10.27 -11.27 12.96
C GLY A 101 11.74 -10.87 12.79
N HIS A 102 12.09 -10.25 11.65
CA HIS A 102 13.46 -9.76 11.43
C HIS A 102 13.90 -8.69 12.44
N LEU A 103 13.00 -7.77 12.80
CA LEU A 103 13.30 -6.70 13.75
C LEU A 103 13.43 -7.23 15.19
N GLN A 104 12.71 -8.30 15.54
CA GLN A 104 12.87 -8.99 16.84
C GLN A 104 14.26 -9.64 16.96
N ASP A 105 14.70 -10.34 15.92
CA ASP A 105 16.05 -10.90 15.86
C ASP A 105 17.12 -9.81 15.99
N LEU A 106 16.94 -8.70 15.26
CA LEU A 106 17.85 -7.56 15.30
C LEU A 106 17.88 -6.86 16.66
N ALA A 107 16.71 -6.70 17.30
CA ALA A 107 16.61 -6.16 18.65
C ALA A 107 17.33 -7.07 19.67
N GLY A 108 17.19 -8.39 19.56
CA GLY A 108 17.93 -9.35 20.37
C GLY A 108 19.44 -9.25 20.17
N LEU A 109 19.90 -9.07 18.93
CA LEU A 109 21.31 -8.85 18.61
C LEU A 109 21.84 -7.54 19.25
N LEU A 110 21.05 -6.45 19.20
CA LEU A 110 21.40 -5.18 19.84
C LEU A 110 21.47 -5.31 21.37
N GLN A 111 20.55 -6.05 21.99
CA GLN A 111 20.56 -6.34 23.43
C GLN A 111 21.79 -7.16 23.84
N GLN A 112 22.15 -8.20 23.08
CA GLN A 112 23.39 -8.95 23.28
C GLN A 112 24.63 -8.04 23.11
N GLY A 113 24.54 -7.04 22.24
CA GLY A 113 25.55 -6.01 22.04
C GLY A 113 25.58 -4.91 23.11
N GLY A 114 24.75 -5.01 24.16
CA GLY A 114 24.74 -4.09 25.31
C GLY A 114 23.61 -3.07 25.34
N ALA A 115 22.62 -3.13 24.43
CA ALA A 115 21.45 -2.26 24.50
C ALA A 115 20.64 -2.57 25.77
N GLY A 116 20.41 -1.57 26.61
CA GLY A 116 19.49 -1.68 27.76
C GLY A 116 18.04 -1.48 27.34
N PHE A 117 17.81 -0.85 26.19
CA PHE A 117 16.49 -0.56 25.65
C PHE A 117 16.44 -0.81 24.14
N THR A 118 15.39 -1.50 23.73
CA THR A 118 14.99 -1.62 22.32
C THR A 118 13.46 -1.51 22.18
N ALA A 119 13.00 -0.92 21.09
CA ALA A 119 11.61 -0.94 20.66
C ALA A 119 11.53 -1.15 19.15
N ILE A 120 10.44 -1.75 18.66
CA ILE A 120 10.27 -2.10 17.25
C ILE A 120 9.04 -1.40 16.68
N GLN A 121 9.14 -0.94 15.44
CA GLN A 121 8.01 -0.38 14.70
C GLN A 121 8.00 -0.86 13.24
N VAL A 122 6.81 -1.20 12.74
CA VAL A 122 6.53 -1.45 11.33
C VAL A 122 5.16 -0.84 10.99
N ASP A 123 5.15 0.28 10.25
CA ASP A 123 4.00 1.02 9.66
C ASP A 123 2.94 1.57 10.64
N SER A 124 2.55 0.77 11.62
CA SER A 124 1.47 1.03 12.58
C SER A 124 1.86 1.95 13.73
N GLY A 125 3.16 2.14 13.98
CA GLY A 125 3.63 3.04 15.02
C GLY A 125 3.75 4.49 14.55
N PRO A 126 3.94 5.43 15.49
CA PRO A 126 3.87 6.85 15.20
C PRO A 126 5.08 7.40 14.43
N LEU A 127 6.28 6.85 14.60
CA LEU A 127 7.49 7.43 13.99
C LEU A 127 7.44 7.37 12.46
N LEU A 128 8.05 8.35 11.79
CA LEU A 128 8.11 8.37 10.33
C LEU A 128 9.28 7.52 9.80
N GLU A 129 9.04 6.25 9.44
CA GLU A 129 10.12 5.33 9.00
C GLU A 129 10.87 5.84 7.77
N ARG A 130 10.16 6.48 6.84
CA ARG A 130 10.79 7.07 5.65
C ARG A 130 11.72 8.24 5.99
N GLU A 131 11.44 9.03 7.04
CA GLU A 131 12.36 10.07 7.51
C GLU A 131 13.60 9.46 8.16
N ALA A 132 13.41 8.44 9.00
CA ALA A 132 14.52 7.70 9.58
C ALA A 132 15.40 7.07 8.49
N ALA A 133 14.81 6.47 7.45
CA ALA A 133 15.55 5.89 6.33
C ALA A 133 16.38 6.91 5.56
N CYS A 134 15.86 8.12 5.35
CA CYS A 134 16.63 9.23 4.75
C CYS A 134 17.79 9.67 5.63
N LEU A 135 17.54 9.88 6.92
CA LEU A 135 18.59 10.23 7.89
C LEU A 135 19.65 9.13 8.03
N ALA A 136 19.26 7.87 7.78
CA ALA A 136 20.14 6.72 7.79
C ALA A 136 21.01 6.59 6.53
N GLY A 137 20.85 7.48 5.54
CA GLY A 137 21.56 7.40 4.28
C GLY A 137 21.11 6.26 3.37
N LEU A 138 19.92 5.68 3.60
CA LEU A 138 19.41 4.59 2.76
C LEU A 138 18.88 5.08 1.42
N GLY A 139 18.30 6.28 1.40
CA GLY A 139 17.63 6.79 0.22
C GLY A 139 17.28 8.25 0.35
N TYR A 140 16.66 8.77 -0.70
CA TYR A 140 16.15 10.14 -0.77
C TYR A 140 14.67 10.09 -1.18
N TYR A 141 13.92 11.14 -0.87
CA TYR A 141 12.53 11.20 -1.32
C TYR A 141 12.42 11.61 -2.78
N GLY A 142 11.60 10.87 -3.53
CA GLY A 142 11.14 11.29 -4.84
C GLY A 142 9.97 12.27 -4.76
N ALA A 143 9.67 12.91 -5.89
CA ALA A 143 8.51 13.76 -6.09
C ALA A 143 7.17 13.04 -5.83
N SER A 144 7.15 11.70 -5.90
CA SER A 144 5.99 10.86 -5.56
C SER A 144 5.74 10.69 -4.05
N CYS A 145 6.54 11.33 -3.19
CA CYS A 145 6.56 11.14 -1.74
C CYS A 145 7.09 9.78 -1.26
N ASN A 146 7.46 8.87 -2.16
CA ASN A 146 8.13 7.63 -1.78
C ASN A 146 9.62 7.87 -1.49
N LEU A 147 10.16 7.05 -0.60
CA LEU A 147 11.61 6.90 -0.46
C LEU A 147 12.14 6.11 -1.66
N ILE A 148 13.23 6.57 -2.28
CA ILE A 148 13.95 5.88 -3.34
C ILE A 148 15.29 5.44 -2.76
N ILE A 149 15.49 4.13 -2.67
CA ILE A 149 16.75 3.52 -2.22
C ILE A 149 17.57 3.16 -3.48
N PRO A 150 18.79 3.71 -3.66
CA PRO A 150 19.64 3.35 -4.79
C PRO A 150 19.82 1.83 -4.91
N GLY A 151 19.62 1.29 -6.11
CA GLY A 151 19.68 -0.14 -6.38
C GLY A 151 18.40 -0.93 -6.08
N LEU A 152 17.47 -0.40 -5.29
CA LEU A 152 16.18 -1.04 -4.98
C LEU A 152 14.97 -0.27 -5.53
N GLY A 153 15.13 1.02 -5.81
CA GLY A 153 14.04 1.89 -6.20
C GLY A 153 13.13 2.23 -5.01
N SER A 154 11.84 2.48 -5.29
CA SER A 154 10.85 2.89 -4.30
C SER A 154 10.00 1.76 -3.72
N GLY A 155 10.06 0.57 -4.32
CA GLY A 155 9.30 -0.59 -3.89
C GLY A 155 9.92 -1.27 -2.68
N THR A 156 9.86 -0.62 -1.50
CA THR A 156 10.42 -1.16 -0.26
C THR A 156 9.48 -0.95 0.93
N SER A 157 9.36 -1.98 1.77
CA SER A 157 8.75 -1.90 3.09
C SER A 157 9.84 -1.54 4.10
N LEU A 158 9.50 -0.72 5.09
CA LEU A 158 10.45 -0.23 6.10
C LEU A 158 10.04 -0.70 7.50
N GLY A 159 11.04 -0.90 8.35
CA GLY A 159 10.87 -1.16 9.77
C GLY A 159 12.00 -0.53 10.59
N LEU A 160 11.73 -0.29 11.87
CA LEU A 160 12.66 0.35 12.80
C LEU A 160 12.93 -0.54 14.00
N VAL A 161 14.19 -0.58 14.43
CA VAL A 161 14.56 -0.85 15.82
C VAL A 161 15.08 0.44 16.43
N ILE A 162 14.36 0.97 17.42
CA ILE A 162 14.76 2.10 18.25
C ILE A 162 15.63 1.55 19.38
N THR A 163 16.78 2.15 19.66
CA THR A 163 17.71 1.66 20.70
C THR A 163 18.39 2.80 21.47
N ASP A 164 18.79 2.52 22.71
CA ASP A 164 19.63 3.39 23.53
C ASP A 164 21.12 3.33 23.20
N LEU A 165 21.54 2.42 22.31
CA LEU A 165 22.90 2.38 21.80
C LEU A 165 23.21 3.62 20.95
N GLU A 166 24.38 4.21 21.20
CA GLU A 166 24.97 5.22 20.32
C GLU A 166 25.73 4.50 19.19
N LEU A 167 25.16 4.57 17.99
CA LEU A 167 25.68 3.91 16.79
C LEU A 167 26.06 4.98 15.77
N GLU A 168 27.11 4.72 15.00
CA GLU A 168 27.56 5.65 13.95
C GLU A 168 26.47 5.79 12.87
N PRO A 169 25.91 7.00 12.66
CA PRO A 169 24.85 7.21 11.70
C PRO A 169 25.36 7.15 10.25
N GLY A 170 24.46 6.82 9.33
CA GLY A 170 24.70 7.01 7.91
C GLY A 170 24.72 8.49 7.52
N VAL A 171 25.17 8.76 6.30
CA VAL A 171 25.16 10.10 5.71
C VAL A 171 23.94 10.21 4.78
N PRO A 172 23.02 11.18 5.00
CA PRO A 172 21.88 11.40 4.11
C PRO A 172 22.32 11.58 2.66
N LEU A 173 21.51 11.04 1.74
CA LEU A 173 21.77 11.14 0.30
C LEU A 173 21.07 12.34 -0.31
N GLU A 174 21.75 13.03 -1.22
CA GLU A 174 21.13 14.08 -2.03
C GLU A 174 20.31 13.49 -3.20
N PRO A 175 19.16 14.09 -3.57
CA PRO A 175 18.36 13.62 -4.71
C PRO A 175 19.08 13.90 -6.03
N ALA A 176 19.49 12.85 -6.75
CA ALA A 176 20.34 13.05 -7.95
C ALA A 176 19.57 13.37 -9.25
N ALA A 177 18.24 13.15 -9.34
CA ALA A 177 17.56 13.17 -10.65
C ALA A 177 16.03 13.40 -10.62
N CYS A 178 15.45 13.87 -9.51
CA CYS A 178 13.99 13.97 -9.39
C CYS A 178 13.43 15.35 -9.77
N GLU A 179 14.24 16.41 -9.67
CA GLU A 179 13.77 17.78 -9.54
C GLU A 179 12.99 18.31 -10.77
N ASP A 180 13.21 17.78 -11.97
CA ASP A 180 12.46 18.19 -13.18
C ASP A 180 11.74 17.03 -13.90
N CYS A 181 11.62 15.87 -13.24
CA CYS A 181 11.14 14.66 -13.93
C CYS A 181 9.62 14.68 -14.19
N GLY A 182 8.81 15.03 -13.18
CA GLY A 182 7.35 15.16 -13.29
C GLY A 182 6.52 13.88 -13.59
N ARG A 183 7.15 12.76 -13.99
CA ARG A 183 6.44 11.55 -14.48
C ARG A 183 5.40 11.01 -13.52
N CYS A 184 5.72 10.95 -12.22
CA CYS A 184 4.80 10.43 -11.21
C CYS A 184 3.59 11.34 -10.97
N LEU A 185 3.76 12.66 -11.07
CA LEU A 185 2.67 13.63 -11.00
C LEU A 185 1.73 13.44 -12.20
N ALA A 186 2.29 13.37 -13.41
CA ALA A 186 1.53 13.19 -14.64
C ALA A 186 0.78 11.85 -14.69
N ALA A 187 1.33 10.78 -14.11
CA ALA A 187 0.72 9.46 -14.10
C ALA A 187 -0.28 9.24 -12.95
N CYS A 188 -0.40 10.17 -11.99
CA CYS A 188 -1.27 10.00 -10.84
C CYS A 188 -2.76 10.04 -11.28
N PRO A 189 -3.52 8.92 -11.19
CA PRO A 189 -4.85 8.84 -11.82
C PRO A 189 -5.85 9.88 -11.28
N THR A 190 -5.70 10.24 -10.00
CA THR A 190 -6.61 11.14 -9.29
C THR A 190 -6.05 12.55 -9.11
N GLY A 191 -4.82 12.81 -9.60
CA GLY A 191 -4.11 14.06 -9.33
C GLY A 191 -3.79 14.27 -7.85
N ALA A 192 -3.68 13.19 -7.06
CA ALA A 192 -3.39 13.28 -5.63
C ALA A 192 -1.99 13.85 -5.33
N LEU A 193 -1.03 13.70 -6.24
CA LEU A 193 0.27 14.36 -6.16
C LEU A 193 0.13 15.80 -6.68
N VAL A 194 -0.16 16.73 -5.77
CA VAL A 194 -0.48 18.14 -6.12
C VAL A 194 0.75 18.99 -6.45
N ALA A 195 1.93 18.56 -6.00
CA ALA A 195 3.24 19.13 -6.32
C ALA A 195 4.34 18.12 -5.95
N PRO A 196 5.61 18.30 -6.39
CA PRO A 196 6.70 17.42 -5.97
C PRO A 196 6.80 17.30 -4.44
N GLY A 197 6.72 16.07 -3.93
CA GLY A 197 6.75 15.80 -2.49
C GLY A 197 5.49 16.22 -1.72
N ARG A 198 4.41 16.58 -2.42
CA ARG A 198 3.13 16.99 -1.83
C ARG A 198 2.00 16.09 -2.31
N LEU A 199 1.43 15.33 -1.37
CA LEU A 199 0.32 14.40 -1.59
C LEU A 199 -0.92 14.87 -0.83
N ASP A 200 -2.06 14.94 -1.51
CA ASP A 200 -3.40 14.93 -0.93
C ASP A 200 -3.81 13.46 -0.67
N PRO A 201 -3.82 13.01 0.59
CA PRO A 201 -4.10 11.61 0.91
C PRO A 201 -5.55 11.21 0.64
N GLU A 202 -6.52 12.14 0.71
CA GLU A 202 -7.93 11.82 0.54
C GLU A 202 -8.29 11.53 -0.92
N ARG A 203 -7.47 11.99 -1.86
CA ARG A 203 -7.55 11.66 -3.29
C ARG A 203 -6.67 10.49 -3.70
N CYS A 204 -5.70 10.07 -2.88
CA CYS A 204 -4.75 9.03 -3.25
C CYS A 204 -5.46 7.70 -3.50
N LEU A 205 -5.27 7.08 -4.67
CA LEU A 205 -5.93 5.80 -4.99
C LEU A 205 -5.55 4.69 -3.99
N SER A 206 -4.33 4.72 -3.45
CA SER A 206 -3.92 3.81 -2.37
C SER A 206 -4.78 3.97 -1.11
N TYR A 207 -5.15 5.20 -0.74
CA TYR A 207 -6.09 5.44 0.35
C TYR A 207 -7.53 5.08 -0.05
N LEU A 208 -7.99 5.47 -1.23
CA LEU A 208 -9.35 5.25 -1.70
C LEU A 208 -9.70 3.75 -1.79
N THR A 209 -8.75 2.91 -2.21
CA THR A 209 -8.94 1.46 -2.21
C THR A 209 -9.06 0.88 -0.79
N GLN A 210 -8.53 1.54 0.24
CA GLN A 210 -8.52 1.05 1.62
C GLN A 210 -9.54 1.73 2.56
N LYS A 211 -10.08 2.90 2.19
CA LYS A 211 -11.09 3.59 3.00
C LYS A 211 -12.37 2.74 3.06
N ARG A 212 -13.06 2.79 4.20
CA ARG A 212 -14.40 2.22 4.33
C ARG A 212 -15.45 3.15 3.69
N GLY A 213 -16.62 2.59 3.41
CA GLY A 213 -17.77 3.34 2.92
C GLY A 213 -17.74 3.62 1.42
N VAL A 214 -18.50 4.65 1.02
CA VAL A 214 -18.78 4.99 -0.37
C VAL A 214 -17.56 5.59 -1.08
N ILE A 215 -17.33 5.15 -2.31
CA ILE A 215 -16.47 5.84 -3.28
C ILE A 215 -17.38 6.76 -4.12
N PRO A 216 -17.13 8.08 -4.13
CA PRO A 216 -17.88 9.01 -4.99
C PRO A 216 -17.86 8.59 -6.45
N GLY A 217 -18.98 8.76 -7.15
CA GLY A 217 -19.18 8.28 -8.53
C GLY A 217 -18.09 8.76 -9.49
N GLU A 218 -17.66 10.00 -9.35
CA GLU A 218 -16.63 10.66 -10.16
C GLU A 218 -15.22 10.07 -9.96
N LEU A 219 -14.95 9.40 -8.83
CA LEU A 219 -13.66 8.77 -8.55
C LEU A 219 -13.60 7.32 -9.01
N ARG A 220 -14.74 6.63 -9.19
CA ARG A 220 -14.78 5.20 -9.54
C ARG A 220 -14.09 4.88 -10.87
N PRO A 221 -14.25 5.66 -11.95
CA PRO A 221 -13.52 5.42 -13.20
C PRO A 221 -11.99 5.47 -13.04
N LEU A 222 -11.50 6.26 -12.10
CA LEU A 222 -10.06 6.48 -11.88
C LEU A 222 -9.37 5.30 -11.17
N PHE A 223 -10.15 4.33 -10.67
CA PHE A 223 -9.58 3.10 -10.08
C PHE A 223 -8.95 2.21 -11.15
N GLY A 224 -9.42 2.26 -12.40
CA GLY A 224 -9.06 1.27 -13.41
C GLY A 224 -9.35 -0.14 -12.88
N GLN A 225 -8.32 -0.98 -12.84
CA GLN A 225 -8.37 -2.35 -12.31
C GLN A 225 -7.88 -2.46 -10.85
N TYR A 226 -7.44 -1.37 -10.20
CA TYR A 226 -6.91 -1.44 -8.83
C TYR A 226 -7.99 -1.82 -7.82
N ILE A 227 -7.75 -2.90 -7.10
CA ILE A 227 -8.60 -3.36 -5.99
C ILE A 227 -7.96 -3.14 -4.61
N TRP A 228 -6.65 -2.92 -4.55
CA TRP A 228 -5.95 -2.65 -3.30
C TRP A 228 -4.62 -1.92 -3.51
N GLY A 229 -4.44 -0.77 -2.86
CA GLY A 229 -3.26 0.07 -3.07
C GLY A 229 -3.24 0.72 -4.47
N CYS A 230 -2.12 1.36 -4.81
CA CYS A 230 -1.85 1.85 -6.16
C CYS A 230 -0.33 2.05 -6.34
N ASP A 231 0.20 1.57 -7.47
CA ASP A 231 1.61 1.72 -7.84
C ASP A 231 1.87 2.65 -9.03
N ALA A 232 0.84 3.30 -9.59
CA ALA A 232 0.97 4.12 -10.81
C ALA A 232 2.11 5.16 -10.74
N CYS A 233 2.32 5.79 -9.58
CA CYS A 233 3.42 6.75 -9.39
C CYS A 233 4.82 6.10 -9.32
N GLN A 234 4.88 4.83 -8.90
CA GLN A 234 6.09 4.01 -8.83
C GLN A 234 6.40 3.38 -10.19
N ASP A 235 5.40 2.88 -10.91
CA ASP A 235 5.56 2.16 -12.17
C ASP A 235 6.18 3.03 -13.27
N VAL A 236 5.91 4.34 -13.25
CA VAL A 236 6.50 5.31 -14.19
C VAL A 236 7.85 5.86 -13.74
N CYS A 237 8.28 5.58 -12.51
CA CYS A 237 9.51 6.13 -11.93
C CYS A 237 10.75 5.53 -12.62
N PRO A 238 11.67 6.36 -13.16
CA PRO A 238 12.89 5.86 -13.79
C PRO A 238 13.77 5.02 -12.85
N ALA A 239 13.81 5.38 -11.57
CA ALA A 239 14.57 4.69 -10.51
C ALA A 239 14.00 3.32 -10.11
N ASN A 240 12.91 2.87 -10.75
CA ASN A 240 12.38 1.52 -10.60
C ASN A 240 12.68 0.65 -11.83
N ARG A 241 12.99 1.22 -13.00
CA ARG A 241 13.09 0.42 -14.25
C ARG A 241 14.32 -0.47 -14.28
N ARG A 242 15.49 0.05 -13.87
CA ARG A 242 16.75 -0.72 -13.90
C ARG A 242 16.82 -1.66 -12.70
N GLU A 243 16.30 -1.21 -11.59
CA GLU A 243 16.35 -1.82 -10.27
C GLU A 243 15.41 -3.01 -10.18
N ARG A 244 14.17 -2.88 -10.66
CA ARG A 244 13.24 -4.03 -10.76
C ARG A 244 13.75 -5.10 -11.71
N ALA A 245 14.46 -4.74 -12.79
CA ALA A 245 15.06 -5.72 -13.69
C ALA A 245 16.15 -6.54 -12.97
N ALA A 246 17.03 -5.87 -12.21
CA ALA A 246 18.07 -6.55 -11.42
C ALA A 246 17.48 -7.41 -10.29
N LEU A 247 16.45 -6.93 -9.58
CA LEU A 247 15.77 -7.70 -8.55
C LEU A 247 15.07 -8.94 -9.11
N ARG A 248 14.44 -8.82 -10.29
CA ARG A 248 13.85 -9.98 -11.02
C ARG A 248 14.90 -11.02 -11.38
N GLU A 249 16.11 -10.60 -11.71
CA GLU A 249 17.22 -11.51 -12.02
C GLU A 249 17.73 -12.24 -10.76
N VAL A 250 17.88 -11.54 -9.63
CA VAL A 250 18.24 -12.14 -8.34
C VAL A 250 17.17 -13.12 -7.87
N ALA A 251 15.89 -12.75 -7.96
CA ALA A 251 14.76 -13.61 -7.62
C ALA A 251 14.70 -14.87 -8.51
N ARG A 252 15.11 -14.77 -9.79
CA ARG A 252 15.20 -15.92 -10.71
C ARG A 252 16.40 -16.84 -10.44
N ARG A 253 17.52 -16.29 -9.98
CA ARG A 253 18.78 -17.04 -9.69
C ARG A 253 18.74 -17.84 -8.38
N GLN A 254 17.81 -17.52 -7.49
CA GLN A 254 17.51 -18.39 -6.34
C GLN A 254 16.71 -19.60 -6.85
N GLU A 255 17.43 -20.60 -7.37
CA GLU A 255 16.92 -21.89 -7.85
C GLU A 255 16.23 -22.65 -6.71
N GLY A 256 14.94 -22.36 -6.50
CA GLY A 256 14.13 -23.01 -5.48
C GLY A 256 13.06 -22.11 -4.87
N ARG A 257 11.95 -21.91 -5.60
CA ARG A 257 10.68 -21.34 -5.13
C ARG A 257 10.71 -19.85 -4.74
N VAL A 258 10.51 -18.95 -5.71
CA VAL A 258 9.66 -17.76 -5.43
C VAL A 258 8.21 -18.20 -5.61
N ARG A 259 7.62 -18.73 -4.53
CA ARG A 259 6.22 -19.17 -4.46
C ARG A 259 5.50 -18.31 -3.44
N VAL A 260 4.62 -17.43 -3.90
CA VAL A 260 3.86 -16.54 -3.03
C VAL A 260 2.43 -16.40 -3.52
N VAL A 261 1.53 -16.52 -2.57
CA VAL A 261 0.19 -17.07 -2.67
C VAL A 261 -0.81 -16.05 -2.20
N ALA A 262 -1.96 -16.02 -2.85
CA ALA A 262 -3.21 -15.81 -2.16
C ALA A 262 -3.55 -17.08 -1.32
N GLY A 263 -2.84 -17.29 -0.20
CA GLY A 263 -2.99 -18.41 0.77
C GLY A 263 -2.38 -19.79 0.40
N ALA A 264 -1.45 -20.30 1.23
CA ALA A 264 -0.99 -21.72 1.28
C ALA A 264 -0.15 -22.33 0.12
N GLY A 265 0.92 -21.65 -0.32
CA GLY A 265 2.03 -22.19 -1.15
C GLY A 265 2.04 -22.02 -2.70
N HIS A 266 1.08 -21.35 -3.36
CA HIS A 266 1.04 -21.11 -4.83
C HIS A 266 1.48 -19.70 -5.28
N GLU A 267 1.59 -19.44 -6.59
CA GLU A 267 2.28 -18.30 -7.26
C GLU A 267 1.52 -16.95 -7.27
N VAL A 268 2.25 -15.86 -7.58
CA VAL A 268 1.77 -14.46 -7.58
C VAL A 268 0.84 -14.24 -8.76
N THR A 269 -0.41 -14.70 -8.63
CA THR A 269 -1.48 -14.46 -9.60
C THR A 269 -2.32 -13.26 -9.19
N TRP A 270 -2.87 -12.57 -10.17
CA TRP A 270 -3.87 -11.54 -9.93
C TRP A 270 -5.21 -12.20 -9.60
N PRO A 271 -5.98 -11.68 -8.63
CA PRO A 271 -7.21 -12.34 -8.24
C PRO A 271 -8.34 -12.09 -9.24
N ASP A 272 -9.11 -13.13 -9.52
CA ASP A 272 -10.34 -13.05 -10.29
C ASP A 272 -11.38 -12.19 -9.57
N LEU A 273 -11.83 -11.13 -10.24
CA LEU A 273 -12.73 -10.12 -9.67
C LEU A 273 -14.12 -10.69 -9.40
N ALA A 274 -14.63 -11.54 -10.29
CA ALA A 274 -15.95 -12.16 -10.15
C ALA A 274 -16.01 -13.08 -8.90
N THR A 275 -14.92 -13.80 -8.64
CA THR A 275 -14.75 -14.62 -7.44
C THR A 275 -14.74 -13.73 -6.20
N ILE A 276 -13.94 -12.67 -6.16
CA ILE A 276 -13.86 -11.75 -5.00
C ILE A 276 -15.26 -11.26 -4.61
N ILE A 277 -16.04 -10.77 -5.57
CA ILE A 277 -17.36 -10.16 -5.31
C ILE A 277 -18.32 -11.11 -4.62
N THR A 278 -18.21 -12.41 -4.89
CA THR A 278 -19.11 -13.43 -4.35
C THR A 278 -18.58 -14.11 -3.08
N MET A 279 -17.36 -13.81 -2.65
CA MET A 279 -16.74 -14.44 -1.47
C MET A 279 -17.55 -14.25 -0.18
N ASP A 280 -17.73 -15.35 0.55
CA ASP A 280 -18.15 -15.32 1.94
C ASP A 280 -16.98 -14.91 2.88
N LYS A 281 -17.25 -14.89 4.20
CA LYS A 281 -16.24 -14.50 5.20
C LYS A 281 -15.15 -15.56 5.36
N GLU A 282 -15.50 -16.84 5.27
CA GLU A 282 -14.58 -17.96 5.46
C GLU A 282 -13.61 -18.04 4.27
N GLN A 283 -14.14 -17.98 3.05
CA GLN A 283 -13.36 -17.91 1.81
C GLN A 283 -12.41 -16.72 1.83
N PHE A 284 -12.89 -15.53 2.19
CA PHE A 284 -12.03 -14.35 2.31
C PHE A 284 -10.89 -14.53 3.32
N ASN A 285 -11.19 -15.04 4.52
CA ASN A 285 -10.17 -15.24 5.55
C ASN A 285 -9.13 -16.29 5.13
N ARG A 286 -9.56 -17.37 4.46
CA ARG A 286 -8.65 -18.40 3.95
C ARG A 286 -7.73 -17.87 2.86
N THR A 287 -8.25 -17.05 1.95
CA THR A 287 -7.51 -16.55 0.78
C THR A 287 -6.66 -15.31 1.10
N PHE A 288 -7.25 -14.31 1.76
CA PHE A 288 -6.64 -13.00 1.98
C PHE A 288 -6.22 -12.76 3.44
N GLY A 289 -6.70 -13.55 4.41
CA GLY A 289 -6.37 -13.42 5.83
C GLY A 289 -4.87 -13.33 6.15
N PRO A 290 -4.00 -14.13 5.50
CA PRO A 290 -2.55 -14.06 5.68
C PRO A 290 -1.85 -12.86 5.03
N THR A 291 -2.59 -11.97 4.35
CA THR A 291 -2.05 -10.88 3.54
C THR A 291 -2.41 -9.51 4.10
N ALA A 292 -1.72 -8.47 3.66
CA ALA A 292 -2.03 -7.09 4.01
C ALA A 292 -3.41 -6.61 3.51
N LEU A 293 -4.16 -7.40 2.73
CA LEU A 293 -5.51 -7.05 2.26
C LEU A 293 -6.58 -7.24 3.34
N ALA A 294 -6.29 -8.03 4.38
CA ALA A 294 -7.30 -8.46 5.35
C ALA A 294 -7.73 -7.38 6.35
N TRP A 295 -6.89 -6.38 6.64
CA TRP A 295 -7.09 -5.47 7.78
C TRP A 295 -8.37 -4.62 7.70
N ARG A 296 -8.95 -4.46 6.51
CA ARG A 296 -10.23 -3.78 6.30
C ARG A 296 -11.43 -4.71 6.11
N GLY A 297 -11.18 -6.01 5.97
CA GLY A 297 -12.21 -7.02 5.72
C GLY A 297 -12.77 -6.99 4.30
N LYS A 298 -13.51 -8.05 3.97
CA LYS A 298 -13.92 -8.38 2.60
C LYS A 298 -14.70 -7.30 1.86
N THR A 299 -15.57 -6.56 2.54
CA THR A 299 -16.49 -5.62 1.87
C THR A 299 -15.74 -4.50 1.14
N VAL A 300 -14.59 -4.07 1.65
CA VAL A 300 -13.75 -3.07 0.97
C VAL A 300 -13.18 -3.64 -0.33
N LEU A 301 -12.66 -4.87 -0.29
CA LEU A 301 -12.13 -5.54 -1.48
C LEU A 301 -13.22 -5.84 -2.51
N GLN A 302 -14.39 -6.33 -2.06
CA GLN A 302 -15.56 -6.60 -2.91
C GLN A 302 -16.09 -5.34 -3.59
N ARG A 303 -16.17 -4.24 -2.85
CA ARG A 303 -16.53 -2.93 -3.41
C ARG A 303 -15.59 -2.55 -4.54
N ASN A 304 -14.28 -2.67 -4.33
CA ASN A 304 -13.31 -2.30 -5.35
C ASN A 304 -13.34 -3.26 -6.54
N ALA A 305 -13.60 -4.55 -6.31
CA ALA A 305 -13.78 -5.51 -7.39
C ALA A 305 -15.00 -5.19 -8.26
N ALA A 306 -16.12 -4.76 -7.66
CA ALA A 306 -17.27 -4.27 -8.42
C ALA A 306 -16.92 -3.04 -9.26
N ILE A 307 -16.20 -2.07 -8.68
CA ILE A 307 -15.70 -0.89 -9.43
C ILE A 307 -14.82 -1.32 -10.61
N ALA A 308 -13.87 -2.23 -10.37
CA ALA A 308 -12.95 -2.71 -11.39
C ALA A 308 -13.67 -3.44 -12.54
N LEU A 309 -14.67 -4.28 -12.25
CA LEU A 309 -15.48 -4.93 -13.29
C LEU A 309 -16.28 -3.91 -14.13
N GLY A 310 -16.85 -2.88 -13.48
CA GLY A 310 -17.52 -1.79 -14.19
C GLY A 310 -16.57 -0.95 -15.05
N ASN A 311 -15.29 -0.85 -14.67
CA ASN A 311 -14.26 -0.18 -15.47
C ASN A 311 -13.79 -1.03 -16.64
N LEU A 312 -13.67 -2.36 -16.45
CA LEU A 312 -13.31 -3.31 -17.49
C LEU A 312 -14.41 -3.47 -18.54
N GLY A 313 -15.68 -3.29 -18.16
CA GLY A 313 -16.81 -3.46 -19.08
C GLY A 313 -17.03 -4.91 -19.50
N ASP A 314 -16.52 -5.89 -18.73
CA ASP A 314 -16.58 -7.31 -19.07
C ASP A 314 -18.01 -7.86 -18.94
N PRO A 315 -18.67 -8.30 -20.04
CA PRO A 315 -19.99 -8.90 -19.97
C PRO A 315 -20.04 -10.19 -19.13
N GLY A 316 -18.92 -10.89 -18.97
CA GLY A 316 -18.79 -12.07 -18.11
C GLY A 316 -19.08 -11.76 -16.62
N ALA A 317 -18.93 -10.50 -16.21
CA ALA A 317 -19.22 -10.04 -14.85
C ALA A 317 -20.72 -9.86 -14.54
N MET A 318 -21.61 -9.95 -15.54
CA MET A 318 -23.03 -9.67 -15.36
C MET A 318 -23.65 -10.50 -14.24
N VAL A 319 -23.34 -11.81 -14.19
CA VAL A 319 -23.91 -12.74 -13.21
C VAL A 319 -23.41 -12.42 -11.80
N SER A 320 -22.11 -12.22 -11.61
CA SER A 320 -21.52 -11.94 -10.30
C SER A 320 -21.96 -10.58 -9.75
N LEU A 321 -22.06 -9.56 -10.61
CA LEU A 321 -22.57 -8.24 -10.22
C LEU A 321 -24.07 -8.27 -9.88
N ALA A 322 -24.89 -9.01 -10.64
CA ALA A 322 -26.30 -9.19 -10.33
C ALA A 322 -26.51 -9.96 -9.01
N GLN A 323 -25.63 -10.91 -8.67
CA GLN A 323 -25.63 -11.54 -7.36
C GLN A 323 -25.26 -10.55 -6.25
N ALA A 324 -24.29 -9.66 -6.49
CA ALA A 324 -23.84 -8.65 -5.55
C ALA A 324 -24.93 -7.61 -5.19
N LEU A 325 -25.91 -7.38 -6.06
CA LEU A 325 -27.12 -6.59 -5.76
C LEU A 325 -27.96 -7.16 -4.61
N ARG A 326 -27.72 -8.40 -4.17
CA ARG A 326 -28.41 -9.03 -3.03
C ARG A 326 -27.52 -9.17 -1.80
N ALA A 327 -26.32 -8.58 -1.83
CA ALA A 327 -25.38 -8.69 -0.72
C ALA A 327 -25.92 -8.03 0.57
N PRO A 328 -25.59 -8.56 1.76
CA PRO A 328 -26.00 -7.94 3.02
C PRO A 328 -25.52 -6.48 3.16
N ALA A 329 -24.33 -6.19 2.65
CA ALA A 329 -23.72 -4.86 2.74
C ALA A 329 -24.27 -3.91 1.65
N ALA A 330 -24.96 -2.85 2.05
CA ALA A 330 -25.46 -1.81 1.15
C ALA A 330 -24.35 -1.25 0.26
N ILE A 331 -23.15 -1.00 0.82
CA ILE A 331 -21.96 -0.55 0.09
C ILE A 331 -21.67 -1.42 -1.13
N LEU A 332 -21.72 -2.75 -1.01
CA LEU A 332 -21.47 -3.62 -2.16
C LEU A 332 -22.59 -3.52 -3.18
N ARG A 333 -23.86 -3.52 -2.74
CA ARG A 333 -25.02 -3.41 -3.62
C ARG A 333 -24.99 -2.15 -4.48
N GLY A 334 -24.73 -0.98 -3.88
CA GLY A 334 -24.70 0.28 -4.62
C GLY A 334 -23.56 0.36 -5.65
N HIS A 335 -22.35 -0.12 -5.31
CA HIS A 335 -21.25 -0.16 -6.28
C HIS A 335 -21.48 -1.22 -7.37
N ALA A 336 -22.17 -2.32 -7.06
CA ALA A 336 -22.59 -3.30 -8.06
C ALA A 336 -23.64 -2.73 -9.02
N ALA A 337 -24.59 -1.92 -8.53
CA ALA A 337 -25.56 -1.21 -9.38
C ALA A 337 -24.86 -0.26 -10.36
N TRP A 338 -23.92 0.54 -9.86
CA TRP A 338 -23.08 1.40 -10.71
C TRP A 338 -22.32 0.60 -11.76
N ALA A 339 -21.66 -0.50 -11.36
CA ALA A 339 -20.90 -1.34 -12.27
C ALA A 339 -21.77 -2.00 -13.35
N LEU A 340 -23.00 -2.40 -13.01
CA LEU A 340 -23.99 -2.92 -13.95
C LEU A 340 -24.43 -1.88 -14.98
N GLY A 341 -24.63 -0.62 -14.56
CA GLY A 341 -24.90 0.48 -15.48
C GLY A 341 -23.78 0.67 -16.52
N ARG A 342 -22.53 0.38 -16.13
CA ARG A 342 -21.37 0.41 -17.06
C ARG A 342 -21.36 -0.73 -18.07
N LEU A 343 -22.04 -1.85 -17.81
CA LEU A 343 -22.13 -2.98 -18.74
C LEU A 343 -23.22 -2.80 -19.82
N GLY A 344 -24.00 -1.71 -19.75
CA GLY A 344 -24.98 -1.37 -20.77
C GLY A 344 -26.33 -2.08 -20.63
N ALA A 345 -27.16 -1.96 -21.67
CA ALA A 345 -28.60 -2.26 -21.62
C ALA A 345 -28.93 -3.69 -21.16
N ALA A 346 -28.02 -4.65 -21.34
CA ALA A 346 -28.17 -6.02 -20.87
C ALA A 346 -28.34 -6.13 -19.35
N ALA A 347 -27.89 -5.14 -18.58
CA ALA A 347 -28.03 -5.09 -17.13
C ALA A 347 -29.41 -4.59 -16.64
N ARG A 348 -30.22 -3.97 -17.52
CA ARG A 348 -31.50 -3.35 -17.15
C ARG A 348 -32.44 -4.28 -16.35
N PRO A 349 -32.65 -5.55 -16.74
CA PRO A 349 -33.55 -6.44 -15.98
C PRO A 349 -33.10 -6.68 -14.53
N ALA A 350 -31.78 -6.80 -14.29
CA ALA A 350 -31.24 -6.99 -12.96
C ALA A 350 -31.42 -5.73 -12.08
N LEU A 351 -31.17 -4.56 -12.66
CA LEU A 351 -31.35 -3.27 -11.99
C LEU A 351 -32.81 -2.97 -11.68
N GLU A 352 -33.74 -3.21 -12.61
CA GLU A 352 -35.18 -3.01 -12.39
C GLU A 352 -35.74 -3.92 -11.31
N LYS A 353 -35.26 -5.18 -11.25
CA LYS A 353 -35.61 -6.09 -10.16
C LYS A 353 -35.11 -5.54 -8.82
N ALA A 354 -33.83 -5.19 -8.74
CA ALA A 354 -33.25 -4.65 -7.50
C ALA A 354 -33.93 -3.36 -7.06
N ARG A 355 -34.33 -2.48 -7.99
CA ARG A 355 -35.06 -1.24 -7.70
C ARG A 355 -36.36 -1.47 -6.92
N ARG A 356 -37.08 -2.56 -7.22
CA ARG A 356 -38.35 -2.91 -6.55
C ARG A 356 -38.14 -3.44 -5.13
N GLU A 357 -37.00 -4.08 -4.87
CA GLU A 357 -36.70 -4.80 -3.63
C GLU A 357 -35.83 -3.96 -2.66
N GLU A 358 -35.00 -3.06 -3.18
CA GLU A 358 -34.05 -2.27 -2.38
C GLU A 358 -34.78 -1.30 -1.46
N THR A 359 -34.25 -1.12 -0.25
CA THR A 359 -34.78 -0.21 0.78
C THR A 359 -33.79 0.86 1.21
N ASP A 360 -32.49 0.65 1.00
CA ASP A 360 -31.45 1.63 1.30
C ASP A 360 -31.53 2.83 0.33
N PRO A 361 -31.70 4.07 0.84
CA PRO A 361 -31.86 5.24 -0.01
C PRO A 361 -30.65 5.56 -0.90
N TRP A 362 -29.43 5.23 -0.46
CA TRP A 362 -28.24 5.46 -1.28
C TRP A 362 -28.16 4.42 -2.39
N VAL A 363 -28.41 3.14 -2.09
CA VAL A 363 -28.42 2.10 -3.13
C VAL A 363 -29.53 2.34 -4.16
N ARG A 364 -30.72 2.81 -3.75
CA ARG A 364 -31.78 3.21 -4.69
C ARG A 364 -31.31 4.29 -5.67
N ARG A 365 -30.62 5.33 -5.18
CA ARG A 365 -30.05 6.37 -6.06
C ARG A 365 -29.05 5.80 -7.05
N GLU A 366 -28.15 4.92 -6.60
CA GLU A 366 -27.18 4.25 -7.50
C GLU A 366 -27.88 3.41 -8.58
N ILE A 367 -28.97 2.72 -8.24
CA ILE A 367 -29.77 1.96 -9.19
C ILE A 367 -30.50 2.89 -10.17
N ASP A 368 -31.11 3.96 -9.69
CA ASP A 368 -31.82 4.95 -10.51
C ASP A 368 -30.87 5.65 -11.49
N GLU A 369 -29.68 6.06 -11.03
CA GLU A 369 -28.64 6.65 -11.86
C GLU A 369 -28.13 5.66 -12.92
N ALA A 370 -27.90 4.40 -12.53
CA ALA A 370 -27.51 3.36 -13.48
C ALA A 370 -28.58 3.15 -14.55
N LEU A 371 -29.86 3.06 -14.18
CA LEU A 371 -30.98 2.88 -15.12
C LEU A 371 -31.20 4.07 -16.04
N ALA A 372 -30.91 5.29 -15.58
CA ALA A 372 -30.99 6.50 -16.39
C ALA A 372 -29.85 6.61 -17.43
N PHE A 373 -28.73 5.91 -17.18
CA PHE A 373 -27.60 5.83 -18.10
C PHE A 373 -27.76 4.77 -19.19
N LEU A 374 -28.61 3.75 -18.96
CA LEU A 374 -28.98 2.70 -19.91
C LEU A 374 -30.10 3.14 -20.85
#